data_AF-A0A4Q4DLJ5-F1
#
_entry.id   AF-A0A4Q4DLJ5-F1
#
_cell.length_a   1.000
_cell.length_b   1.000
_cell.length_c   1.000
_cell.angle_alpha   90.00
_cell.angle_beta   90.00
_cell.angle_gamma   90.00
#
_symmetry.space_group_name_H-M   'P 1'
#
loop_
_entity.id
_entity.type
_entity.pdbx_description
1 polymer ?
#
loop_
_entity_poly.entity_id
_entity_poly.type
_entity_poly.pdbx_seq_one_letter_code
_entity_poly.pdbx_strand_id
1 'polypeptide(L)'
;MAGVPAPAAAATAVPTTATSASVGAIDPAAINTRLWMSQIKSVIGDRPLNKIVMPGSHDAGSWSITPSSGVCDAGSEAAMAKRFPGVAANLSVTQYSPIIEQLNSGSRYLDLRLCKQNGQWYTYHGGPRGNLFLDDTVTGRKGEINEIAEWLRDHPEEIVTIELRTAAPPDSDPSPDRDTAVEDYREAVERLGQAIGTSRMADRNKLSPKSTYNQFMAAGANVVLIDTRSLTNNTWAWPSDRVETRDSYLEN
;
A
#
# COMPACT_ATOMS: atom_id res chain seq x y z
N MET A 1 22.76 -50.45 -63.13
CA MET A 1 22.49 -50.09 -61.71
C MET A 1 23.43 -48.95 -61.35
N ALA A 2 22.91 -47.72 -61.27
CA ALA A 2 23.66 -46.54 -60.84
C ALA A 2 22.98 -45.99 -59.58
N GLY A 3 23.73 -45.89 -58.49
CA GLY A 3 23.23 -45.47 -57.17
C GLY A 3 23.01 -43.96 -57.11
N VAL A 4 21.90 -43.55 -56.51
CA VAL A 4 21.56 -42.15 -56.23
C VAL A 4 22.21 -41.75 -54.89
N PRO A 5 22.88 -40.58 -54.77
CA PRO A 5 23.44 -40.13 -53.51
C PRO A 5 22.37 -39.46 -52.62
N ALA A 6 22.49 -39.68 -51.31
CA ALA A 6 21.60 -39.11 -50.28
C ALA A 6 21.84 -37.61 -50.05
N PRO A 7 20.83 -36.84 -49.61
CA PRO A 7 20.96 -35.40 -49.38
C PRO A 7 21.68 -35.10 -48.06
N ALA A 8 22.47 -34.03 -48.06
CA ALA A 8 23.19 -33.51 -46.90
C ALA A 8 22.24 -32.87 -45.88
N ALA A 9 22.40 -33.22 -44.60
CA ALA A 9 21.65 -32.66 -43.49
C ALA A 9 22.04 -31.18 -43.25
N ALA A 10 21.03 -30.31 -43.21
CA ALA A 10 21.19 -28.90 -42.86
C ALA A 10 21.51 -28.75 -41.36
N ALA A 11 22.61 -28.07 -41.04
CA ALA A 11 22.95 -27.73 -39.67
C ALA A 11 22.00 -26.65 -39.14
N THR A 12 21.26 -26.97 -38.09
CA THR A 12 20.45 -26.01 -37.33
C THR A 12 21.37 -25.07 -36.55
N ALA A 13 21.27 -23.76 -36.82
CA ALA A 13 21.97 -22.74 -36.06
C ALA A 13 21.42 -22.71 -34.61
N VAL A 14 22.33 -22.87 -33.64
CA VAL A 14 22.05 -22.68 -32.21
C VAL A 14 21.74 -21.20 -31.98
N PRO A 15 20.65 -20.84 -31.30
CA PRO A 15 20.36 -19.45 -31.00
C PRO A 15 21.44 -18.92 -30.04
N THR A 16 22.11 -17.85 -30.46
CA THR A 16 23.08 -17.12 -29.66
C THR A 16 22.39 -16.62 -28.40
N THR A 17 22.83 -17.10 -27.24
CA THR A 17 22.42 -16.61 -25.94
C THR A 17 22.66 -15.10 -25.87
N ALA A 18 21.59 -14.34 -25.70
CA ALA A 18 21.68 -12.92 -25.41
C ALA A 18 22.45 -12.76 -24.09
N THR A 19 23.64 -12.16 -24.16
CA THR A 19 24.45 -11.82 -23.00
C THR A 19 23.62 -10.87 -22.13
N SER A 20 23.22 -11.32 -20.94
CA SER A 20 22.62 -10.41 -19.95
C SER A 20 23.67 -9.37 -19.62
N ALA A 21 23.43 -8.13 -20.05
CA ALA A 21 24.25 -7.01 -19.63
C ALA A 21 24.35 -7.04 -18.10
N SER A 22 25.57 -7.10 -17.57
CA SER A 22 25.78 -6.98 -16.13
C SER A 22 25.22 -5.63 -15.70
N VAL A 23 24.09 -5.65 -15.01
CA VAL A 23 23.58 -4.46 -14.34
C VAL A 23 24.70 -3.98 -13.44
N GLY A 24 25.23 -2.78 -13.71
CA GLY A 24 26.34 -2.21 -12.96
C GLY A 24 26.04 -2.24 -11.45
N ALA A 25 27.08 -2.40 -10.63
CA ALA A 25 26.91 -2.38 -9.19
C ALA A 25 26.26 -1.06 -8.75
N ILE A 26 25.20 -1.15 -7.94
CA ILE A 26 24.54 0.00 -7.33
C ILE A 26 25.45 0.48 -6.20
N ASP A 27 25.85 1.76 -6.20
CA ASP A 27 26.51 2.39 -5.04
C ASP A 27 25.44 2.78 -4.01
N PRO A 28 25.39 2.12 -2.82
CA PRO A 28 24.40 2.45 -1.80
C PRO A 28 24.51 3.89 -1.30
N ALA A 29 25.71 4.49 -1.32
CA ALA A 29 25.92 5.87 -0.86
C ALA A 29 25.34 6.91 -1.83
N ALA A 30 25.09 6.53 -3.08
CA ALA A 30 24.51 7.39 -4.11
C ALA A 30 22.97 7.28 -4.20
N ILE A 31 22.34 6.41 -3.42
CA ILE A 31 20.89 6.22 -3.45
C ILE A 31 20.18 7.39 -2.74
N ASN A 32 19.31 8.05 -3.49
CA ASN A 32 18.30 8.94 -2.94
C ASN A 32 17.08 8.10 -2.56
N THR A 33 16.87 7.91 -1.27
CA THR A 33 15.76 7.10 -0.73
C THR A 33 14.37 7.59 -1.15
N ARG A 34 14.24 8.87 -1.52
CA ARG A 34 12.98 9.42 -2.04
C ARG A 34 12.64 8.89 -3.44
N LEU A 35 13.65 8.46 -4.22
CA LEU A 35 13.54 8.09 -5.63
C LEU A 35 14.21 6.74 -5.94
N TRP A 36 14.31 5.86 -4.94
CA TRP A 36 15.17 4.68 -5.07
C TRP A 36 14.69 3.73 -6.17
N MET A 37 13.38 3.55 -6.36
CA MET A 37 12.86 2.60 -7.36
C MET A 37 13.22 3.03 -8.77
N SER A 38 12.98 4.30 -9.10
CA SER A 38 13.37 4.90 -10.39
C SER A 38 14.88 4.87 -10.62
N GLN A 39 15.69 5.19 -9.60
CA GLN A 39 17.16 5.16 -9.70
C GLN A 39 17.70 3.76 -9.99
N ILE A 40 17.10 2.72 -9.42
CA ILE A 40 17.54 1.32 -9.60
C ILE A 40 16.72 0.56 -10.64
N LYS A 41 15.96 1.25 -11.50
CA LYS A 41 15.10 0.68 -12.54
C LYS A 41 15.83 -0.31 -13.45
N SER A 42 17.11 -0.10 -13.75
CA SER A 42 17.93 -1.06 -14.51
C SER A 42 18.07 -2.43 -13.84
N VAL A 43 17.82 -2.49 -12.54
CA VAL A 43 17.95 -3.69 -11.70
C VAL A 43 16.57 -4.30 -11.42
N ILE A 44 15.56 -3.47 -11.13
CA ILE A 44 14.21 -3.93 -10.73
C ILE A 44 13.19 -3.95 -11.88
N GLY A 45 13.50 -3.37 -13.05
CA GLY A 45 12.54 -3.11 -14.11
C GLY A 45 11.75 -4.34 -14.56
N ASP A 46 12.46 -5.45 -14.79
CA ASP A 46 11.85 -6.72 -15.22
C ASP A 46 11.57 -7.67 -14.05
N ARG A 47 11.77 -7.23 -12.80
CA ARG A 47 11.41 -8.02 -11.62
C ARG A 47 9.91 -7.90 -11.35
N PRO A 48 9.21 -9.02 -11.12
CA PRO A 48 7.86 -9.01 -10.56
C PRO A 48 7.81 -8.19 -9.26
N LEU A 49 6.72 -7.45 -9.02
CA LEU A 49 6.56 -6.63 -7.81
C LEU A 49 6.74 -7.47 -6.54
N ASN A 50 6.19 -8.69 -6.50
CA ASN A 50 6.36 -9.62 -5.37
C ASN A 50 7.76 -10.23 -5.21
N LYS A 51 8.72 -9.81 -6.03
CA LYS A 51 10.15 -10.16 -5.94
C LYS A 51 11.04 -8.93 -5.69
N ILE A 52 10.45 -7.75 -5.49
CA ILE A 52 11.15 -6.54 -5.08
C ILE A 52 11.08 -6.45 -3.56
N VAL A 53 12.24 -6.35 -2.91
CA VAL A 53 12.32 -6.08 -1.47
C VAL A 53 12.07 -4.59 -1.25
N MET A 54 11.06 -4.27 -0.45
CA MET A 54 10.64 -2.90 -0.18
C MET A 54 10.59 -2.65 1.33
N PRO A 55 11.14 -1.54 1.84
CA PRO A 55 10.90 -1.11 3.20
C PRO A 55 9.41 -0.79 3.41
N GLY A 56 8.90 -1.08 4.60
CA GLY A 56 7.51 -0.83 4.96
C GLY A 56 7.37 -0.24 6.36
N SER A 57 6.26 0.42 6.60
CA SER A 57 5.91 1.06 7.87
C SER A 57 4.67 0.37 8.47
N HIS A 58 4.84 -0.30 9.61
CA HIS A 58 3.73 -0.84 10.41
C HIS A 58 3.01 0.31 11.14
N ASP A 59 1.68 0.32 11.09
CA ASP A 59 0.83 1.39 11.63
C ASP A 59 1.36 2.80 11.28
N ALA A 60 1.55 3.05 9.98
CA ALA A 60 2.27 4.22 9.45
C ALA A 60 1.75 5.56 9.98
N GLY A 61 0.45 5.64 10.27
CA GLY A 61 -0.23 6.83 10.77
C GLY A 61 -0.15 7.07 12.28
N SER A 62 0.54 6.21 13.04
CA SER A 62 0.60 6.30 14.51
C SER A 62 1.46 7.46 15.05
N TRP A 63 2.25 8.09 14.18
CA TRP A 63 3.26 9.10 14.54
C TRP A 63 2.72 10.30 15.33
N SER A 64 1.46 10.66 15.12
CA SER A 64 0.79 11.80 15.75
C SER A 64 0.05 11.45 17.03
N ILE A 65 0.09 10.19 17.48
CA ILE A 65 -0.55 9.76 18.73
C ILE A 65 0.20 10.36 19.91
N THR A 66 -0.56 10.98 20.83
CA THR A 66 -0.05 11.58 22.06
C THR A 66 -0.91 11.14 23.24
N PRO A 67 -0.45 11.34 24.50
CA PRO A 67 -1.31 11.14 25.67
C PRO A 67 -2.59 12.01 25.69
N SER A 68 -2.64 13.08 24.88
CA SER A 68 -3.84 13.93 24.71
C SER A 68 -4.73 13.52 23.54
N SER A 69 -4.37 12.49 22.78
CA SER A 69 -5.16 11.99 21.68
C SER A 69 -6.57 11.58 22.12
N GLY A 70 -7.54 11.83 21.25
CA GLY A 70 -8.86 11.23 21.41
C GLY A 70 -8.82 9.71 21.23
N VAL A 71 -9.89 9.03 21.64
CA VAL A 71 -10.01 7.56 21.49
C VAL A 71 -10.87 7.22 20.28
N CYS A 72 -10.52 6.12 19.61
CA CYS A 72 -11.34 5.44 18.62
C CYS A 72 -12.26 4.47 19.36
N ASP A 73 -13.56 4.73 19.38
CA ASP A 73 -14.50 3.90 20.15
C ASP A 73 -14.61 2.46 19.63
N ALA A 74 -14.36 2.25 18.34
CA ALA A 74 -14.34 0.94 17.68
C ALA A 74 -12.97 0.24 17.73
N GLY A 75 -11.95 0.85 18.34
CA GLY A 75 -10.62 0.27 18.47
C GLY A 75 -10.60 -0.86 19.52
N SER A 76 -9.78 -1.90 19.29
CA SER A 76 -9.66 -3.05 20.20
C SER A 76 -9.27 -2.66 21.63
N GLU A 77 -8.47 -1.60 21.78
CA GLU A 77 -7.97 -1.11 23.08
C GLU A 77 -8.67 0.17 23.55
N ALA A 78 -9.87 0.48 23.04
CA ALA A 78 -10.59 1.72 23.36
C ALA A 78 -10.82 1.89 24.87
N ALA A 79 -11.18 0.83 25.58
CA ALA A 79 -11.40 0.86 27.02
C ALA A 79 -10.12 1.18 27.81
N MET A 80 -8.99 0.59 27.40
CA MET A 80 -7.68 0.85 27.99
C MET A 80 -7.23 2.28 27.71
N ALA A 81 -7.42 2.77 26.47
CA ALA A 81 -7.10 4.14 26.08
C ALA A 81 -7.91 5.20 26.84
N LYS A 82 -9.20 4.95 27.12
CA LYS A 82 -10.03 5.84 27.94
C LYS A 82 -9.56 5.89 29.40
N ARG A 83 -9.11 4.75 29.94
CA ARG A 83 -8.72 4.63 31.35
C ARG A 83 -7.29 5.09 31.62
N PHE A 84 -6.37 4.83 30.69
CA PHE A 84 -4.94 5.06 30.84
C PHE A 84 -4.35 5.69 29.56
N PRO A 85 -4.74 6.92 29.20
CA PRO A 85 -4.39 7.51 27.90
C PRO A 85 -2.88 7.63 27.65
N GLY A 86 -2.09 7.93 28.69
CA GLY A 86 -0.62 7.98 28.56
C GLY A 86 0.04 6.61 28.31
N VAL A 87 -0.47 5.55 28.95
CA VAL A 87 0.01 4.18 28.71
C VAL A 87 -0.37 3.74 27.31
N ALA A 88 -1.63 3.97 26.92
CA ALA A 88 -2.13 3.62 25.59
C ALA A 88 -1.32 4.32 24.50
N ALA A 89 -1.11 5.64 24.60
CA ALA A 89 -0.33 6.38 23.62
C ALA A 89 1.09 5.81 23.45
N ASN A 90 1.79 5.52 24.56
CA ASN A 90 3.14 4.98 24.52
C ASN A 90 3.22 3.58 23.90
N LEU A 91 2.18 2.75 24.05
CA LEU A 91 2.12 1.41 23.43
C LEU A 91 1.64 1.46 21.96
N SER A 92 0.95 2.53 21.56
CA SER A 92 0.36 2.68 20.23
C SER A 92 1.28 3.35 19.20
N VAL A 93 2.39 3.98 19.60
CA VAL A 93 3.30 4.63 18.63
C VAL A 93 4.27 3.60 18.04
N THR A 94 4.25 3.44 16.72
CA THR A 94 5.15 2.54 15.97
C THR A 94 6.08 3.29 15.02
N GLN A 95 5.74 4.54 14.70
CA GLN A 95 6.54 5.44 13.86
C GLN A 95 6.70 6.78 14.59
N TYR A 96 7.86 7.42 14.47
CA TYR A 96 8.08 8.78 15.01
C TYR A 96 7.98 9.89 13.96
N SER A 97 7.99 9.52 12.68
CA SER A 97 8.02 10.46 11.57
C SER A 97 6.67 10.51 10.85
N PRO A 98 6.25 11.69 10.33
CA PRO A 98 5.09 11.80 9.46
C PRO A 98 5.19 10.86 8.26
N ILE A 99 4.04 10.46 7.69
CA ILE A 99 4.00 9.49 6.57
C ILE A 99 4.86 9.95 5.39
N ILE A 100 4.89 11.25 5.08
CA ILE A 100 5.73 11.80 4.01
C ILE A 100 7.22 11.59 4.26
N GLU A 101 7.67 11.73 5.51
CA GLU A 101 9.06 11.46 5.85
C GLU A 101 9.39 9.96 5.81
N GLN A 102 8.42 9.09 6.09
CA GLN A 102 8.58 7.65 5.89
C GLN A 102 8.75 7.31 4.39
N LEU A 103 7.97 7.96 3.51
CA LEU A 103 8.09 7.83 2.06
C LEU A 103 9.42 8.38 1.54
N ASN A 104 9.85 9.56 2.02
CA ASN A 104 11.15 10.16 1.70
C ASN A 104 12.32 9.28 2.17
N SER A 105 12.12 8.56 3.27
CA SER A 105 13.10 7.60 3.81
C SER A 105 13.08 6.23 3.11
N GLY A 106 12.24 6.05 2.09
CA GLY A 106 12.24 4.88 1.20
C GLY A 106 11.14 3.86 1.47
N SER A 107 10.24 4.09 2.44
CA SER A 107 9.08 3.22 2.66
C SER A 107 8.19 3.16 1.41
N ARG A 108 7.79 1.96 0.99
CA ARG A 108 6.91 1.72 -0.16
C ARG A 108 5.76 0.75 0.19
N TYR A 109 5.64 0.38 1.46
CA TYR A 109 4.53 -0.39 1.99
C TYR A 109 4.01 0.30 3.25
N LEU A 110 2.77 0.78 3.23
CA LEU A 110 2.14 1.47 4.35
C LEU A 110 1.02 0.58 4.90
N ASP A 111 1.18 0.06 6.11
CA ASP A 111 0.04 -0.43 6.91
C ASP A 111 -0.69 0.79 7.47
N LEU A 112 -1.85 1.08 6.90
CA LEU A 112 -2.62 2.27 7.20
C LEU A 112 -3.95 1.88 7.84
N ARG A 113 -4.13 2.32 9.08
CA ARG A 113 -5.32 2.01 9.86
C ARG A 113 -6.12 3.26 10.16
N LEU A 114 -7.38 3.26 9.74
CA LEU A 114 -8.29 4.40 9.88
C LEU A 114 -9.44 4.09 10.84
N CYS A 115 -9.72 4.99 11.76
CA CYS A 115 -10.88 4.94 12.62
C CYS A 115 -11.91 5.99 12.24
N LYS A 116 -13.18 5.58 12.11
CA LYS A 116 -14.30 6.52 11.98
C LYS A 116 -14.76 6.96 13.37
N GLN A 117 -14.64 8.25 13.66
CA GLN A 117 -15.17 8.86 14.88
C GLN A 117 -15.93 10.13 14.50
N ASN A 118 -17.20 10.21 14.92
CA ASN A 118 -18.07 11.37 14.68
C ASN A 118 -18.12 11.80 13.20
N GLY A 119 -18.22 10.82 12.28
CA GLY A 119 -18.28 11.07 10.83
C GLY A 119 -16.94 11.41 10.16
N GLN A 120 -15.84 11.46 10.90
CA GLN A 120 -14.51 11.80 10.40
C GLN A 120 -13.56 10.60 10.51
N TRP A 121 -12.58 10.52 9.60
CA TRP A 121 -11.60 9.44 9.56
C TRP A 121 -10.25 9.91 10.10
N TYR A 122 -9.80 9.28 11.17
CA TYR A 122 -8.52 9.53 11.82
C TYR A 122 -7.59 8.34 11.62
N THR A 123 -6.28 8.53 11.65
CA THR A 123 -5.39 7.39 11.91
C THR A 123 -5.62 6.88 13.34
N TYR A 124 -5.34 5.61 13.62
CA TYR A 124 -5.41 5.07 14.98
C TYR A 124 -4.51 3.83 15.12
N HIS A 125 -4.21 3.44 16.36
CA HIS A 125 -3.58 2.14 16.63
C HIS A 125 -4.03 1.62 17.99
N GLY A 126 -4.72 0.47 18.00
CA GLY A 126 -5.31 -0.14 19.20
C GLY A 126 -6.53 0.64 19.69
N GLY A 127 -6.34 1.83 20.24
CA GLY A 127 -7.39 2.68 20.80
C GLY A 127 -7.19 4.17 20.54
N PRO A 128 -6.02 4.76 20.86
CA PRO A 128 -5.75 6.17 20.61
C PRO A 128 -5.83 6.53 19.11
N ARG A 129 -6.41 7.70 18.82
CA ARG A 129 -6.44 8.30 17.48
C ARG A 129 -5.19 9.16 17.26
N GLY A 130 -4.67 9.13 16.05
CA GLY A 130 -3.76 10.15 15.54
C GLY A 130 -4.53 11.28 14.86
N ASN A 131 -3.90 11.88 13.87
CA ASN A 131 -4.42 13.01 13.12
C ASN A 131 -5.63 12.64 12.24
N LEU A 132 -6.34 13.69 11.81
CA LEU A 132 -7.36 13.57 10.76
C LEU A 132 -6.67 13.09 9.48
N PHE A 133 -7.15 11.97 8.93
CA PHE A 133 -6.55 11.37 7.75
C PHE A 133 -7.25 11.77 6.45
N LEU A 134 -8.58 11.61 6.39
CA LEU A 134 -9.39 12.05 5.24
C LEU A 134 -10.00 13.43 5.53
N ASP A 135 -10.21 14.23 4.49
CA ASP A 135 -10.79 15.57 4.60
C ASP A 135 -12.07 15.60 5.44
N ASP A 136 -12.25 16.62 6.25
CA ASP A 136 -13.54 16.87 6.86
C ASP A 136 -14.47 17.53 5.83
N THR A 137 -15.49 16.81 5.37
CA THR A 137 -16.44 17.31 4.38
C THR A 137 -17.39 18.38 4.93
N VAL A 138 -17.51 18.50 6.26
CA VAL A 138 -18.36 19.49 6.92
C VAL A 138 -17.61 20.80 7.10
N THR A 139 -16.36 20.74 7.57
CA THR A 139 -15.56 21.96 7.86
C THR A 139 -14.61 22.37 6.74
N GLY A 140 -14.36 21.48 5.77
CA GLY A 140 -13.35 21.67 4.73
C GLY A 140 -11.91 21.47 5.20
N ARG A 141 -11.69 21.06 6.46
CA ARG A 141 -10.35 20.81 7.00
C ARG A 141 -9.68 19.67 6.23
N LYS A 142 -8.47 19.92 5.73
CA LYS A 142 -7.68 18.92 5.01
C LYS A 142 -7.07 17.88 5.95
N GLY A 143 -7.12 16.61 5.54
CA GLY A 143 -6.47 15.50 6.24
C GLY A 143 -5.10 15.16 5.64
N GLU A 144 -4.34 14.29 6.31
CA GLU A 144 -3.00 13.84 5.89
C GLU A 144 -2.97 13.19 4.50
N ILE A 145 -4.09 12.64 4.01
CA ILE A 145 -4.18 12.01 2.68
C ILE A 145 -3.74 12.94 1.54
N ASN A 146 -3.90 14.26 1.69
CA ASN A 146 -3.57 15.22 0.64
C ASN A 146 -2.07 15.28 0.38
N GLU A 147 -1.24 15.23 1.43
CA GLU A 147 0.22 15.22 1.27
C GLU A 147 0.68 13.91 0.63
N ILE A 148 0.03 12.78 0.95
CA ILE A 148 0.32 11.48 0.34
C ILE A 148 -0.04 11.50 -1.15
N ALA A 149 -1.20 12.04 -1.50
CA ALA A 149 -1.64 12.17 -2.88
C ALA A 149 -0.71 13.07 -3.70
N GLU A 150 -0.26 14.17 -3.12
CA GLU A 150 0.74 15.06 -3.71
C GLU A 150 2.08 14.34 -3.91
N TRP A 151 2.57 13.65 -2.89
CA TRP A 151 3.81 12.88 -3.00
C TRP A 151 3.70 11.83 -4.12
N LEU A 152 2.63 11.05 -4.18
CA LEU A 152 2.43 10.04 -5.23
C LEU A 152 2.35 10.63 -6.63
N ARG A 153 1.79 11.83 -6.78
CA ARG A 153 1.75 12.55 -8.06
C ARG A 153 3.14 13.01 -8.49
N ASP A 154 3.95 13.47 -7.55
CA ASP A 154 5.28 14.01 -7.80
C ASP A 154 6.34 12.89 -7.95
N HIS A 155 5.98 11.64 -7.64
CA HIS A 155 6.84 10.45 -7.71
C HIS A 155 6.19 9.32 -8.52
N PRO A 156 5.89 9.55 -9.82
CA PRO A 156 5.15 8.58 -10.65
C PRO A 156 5.91 7.27 -10.90
N GLU A 157 7.22 7.24 -10.66
CA GLU A 157 8.06 6.04 -10.80
C GLU A 157 8.28 5.29 -9.46
N GLU A 158 7.63 5.72 -8.37
CA GLU A 158 7.73 5.07 -7.07
C GLU A 158 6.41 4.37 -6.74
N ILE A 159 6.40 3.03 -6.77
CA ILE A 159 5.20 2.25 -6.46
C ILE A 159 5.01 2.18 -4.95
N VAL A 160 3.88 2.65 -4.44
CA VAL A 160 3.50 2.55 -3.02
C VAL A 160 2.35 1.58 -2.85
N THR A 161 2.53 0.60 -1.99
CA THR A 161 1.46 -0.27 -1.52
C THR A 161 0.84 0.33 -0.26
N ILE A 162 -0.46 0.51 -0.25
CA ILE A 162 -1.24 0.95 0.90
C ILE A 162 -2.14 -0.22 1.30
N GLU A 163 -1.90 -0.78 2.47
CA GLU A 163 -2.80 -1.74 3.08
C GLU A 163 -3.78 -0.98 3.98
N LEU A 164 -5.06 -0.98 3.62
CA LEU A 164 -6.07 -0.21 4.34
C LEU A 164 -6.87 -1.10 5.27
N ARG A 165 -6.76 -0.84 6.58
CA ARG A 165 -7.62 -1.42 7.62
C ARG A 165 -8.49 -0.33 8.22
N THR A 166 -9.71 -0.67 8.63
CA THR A 166 -10.57 0.30 9.32
C THR A 166 -11.17 -0.23 10.62
N ALA A 167 -11.45 0.69 11.53
CA ALA A 167 -12.36 0.51 12.66
C ALA A 167 -13.49 1.53 12.53
N ALA A 168 -14.72 1.05 12.43
CA ALA A 168 -15.92 1.87 12.36
C ALA A 168 -16.93 1.39 13.42
N PRO A 169 -17.89 2.23 13.84
CA PRO A 169 -18.99 1.78 14.68
C PRO A 169 -19.63 0.50 14.10
N PRO A 170 -20.10 -0.41 14.97
CA PRO A 170 -20.83 -1.58 14.52
C PRO A 170 -22.08 -1.15 13.76
N ASP A 171 -22.64 -2.08 13.00
CA ASP A 171 -23.85 -1.82 12.24
C ASP A 171 -24.96 -1.26 13.15
N SER A 172 -25.36 -0.03 12.84
CA SER A 172 -26.37 0.74 13.57
C SER A 172 -27.76 0.61 12.95
N ASP A 173 -27.87 -0.08 11.81
CA ASP A 173 -29.13 -0.34 11.10
C ASP A 173 -29.31 -1.87 10.94
N PRO A 174 -30.07 -2.55 11.81
CA PRO A 174 -30.17 -4.01 11.81
C PRO A 174 -31.06 -4.58 10.68
N SER A 175 -31.12 -3.92 9.52
CA SER A 175 -31.90 -4.37 8.37
C SER A 175 -31.07 -5.31 7.48
N PRO A 176 -31.70 -6.30 6.81
CA PRO A 176 -31.00 -7.17 5.87
C PRO A 176 -30.52 -6.42 4.60
N ASP A 177 -31.04 -5.22 4.36
CA ASP A 177 -30.81 -4.44 3.14
C ASP A 177 -29.63 -3.47 3.27
N ARG A 178 -29.17 -3.19 4.49
CA ARG A 178 -28.14 -2.18 4.77
C ARG A 178 -27.23 -2.61 5.91
N ASP A 179 -25.92 -2.50 5.70
CA ASP A 179 -24.90 -2.69 6.73
C ASP A 179 -24.04 -1.42 6.78
N THR A 180 -24.25 -0.62 7.83
CA THR A 180 -23.57 0.68 7.98
C THR A 180 -22.06 0.55 8.20
N ALA A 181 -21.59 -0.57 8.75
CA ALA A 181 -20.15 -0.82 8.89
C ALA A 181 -19.50 -1.13 7.52
N VAL A 182 -20.21 -1.84 6.63
CA VAL A 182 -19.77 -2.06 5.24
C VAL A 182 -19.80 -0.76 4.44
N GLU A 183 -20.81 0.09 4.63
CA GLU A 183 -20.87 1.43 4.02
C GLU A 183 -19.68 2.29 4.43
N ASP A 184 -19.39 2.37 5.74
CA ASP A 184 -18.26 3.11 6.27
C ASP A 184 -16.93 2.61 5.69
N TYR A 185 -16.76 1.29 5.61
CA TYR A 185 -15.57 0.72 5.00
C TYR A 185 -15.41 1.14 3.52
N ARG A 186 -16.49 1.01 2.73
CA ARG A 186 -16.49 1.40 1.32
C ARG A 186 -16.25 2.90 1.14
N GLU A 187 -16.79 3.72 2.03
CA GLU A 187 -16.55 5.16 2.07
C GLU A 187 -15.05 5.46 2.24
N ALA A 188 -14.36 4.80 3.18
CA ALA A 188 -12.93 4.98 3.39
C ALA A 188 -12.11 4.63 2.15
N VAL A 189 -12.40 3.48 1.51
CA VAL A 189 -11.74 3.04 0.27
C VAL A 189 -11.96 4.06 -0.86
N GLU A 190 -13.21 4.49 -1.06
CA GLU A 190 -13.58 5.40 -2.14
C GLU A 190 -12.93 6.77 -1.95
N ARG A 191 -12.99 7.32 -0.74
CA ARG A 191 -12.43 8.64 -0.45
C ARG A 191 -10.91 8.67 -0.52
N LEU A 192 -10.24 7.59 -0.09
CA LEU A 192 -8.80 7.42 -0.27
C LEU A 192 -8.45 7.36 -1.77
N GLY A 193 -9.20 6.56 -2.54
CA GLY A 193 -9.05 6.46 -4.00
C GLY A 193 -9.22 7.79 -4.72
N GLN A 194 -10.26 8.55 -4.38
CA GLN A 194 -10.53 9.88 -4.94
C GLN A 194 -9.45 10.89 -4.61
N ALA A 195 -8.97 10.91 -3.36
CA ALA A 195 -7.93 11.84 -2.94
C ALA A 195 -6.59 11.59 -3.66
N ILE A 196 -6.20 10.32 -3.83
CA ILE A 196 -4.97 9.94 -4.54
C ILE A 196 -5.11 10.10 -6.06
N GLY A 197 -6.30 9.81 -6.60
CA GLY A 197 -6.56 9.72 -8.03
C GLY A 197 -6.52 8.27 -8.50
N THR A 198 -7.70 7.70 -8.77
CA THR A 198 -7.88 6.28 -9.14
C THR A 198 -7.19 5.87 -10.45
N SER A 199 -6.83 6.82 -11.31
CA SER A 199 -6.06 6.55 -12.53
C SER A 199 -4.62 6.10 -12.26
N ARG A 200 -4.08 6.35 -11.06
CA ARG A 200 -2.74 5.92 -10.62
C ARG A 200 -2.75 4.57 -9.91
N MET A 201 -3.94 4.06 -9.60
CA MET A 201 -4.11 2.83 -8.86
C MET A 201 -4.06 1.63 -9.81
N ALA A 202 -3.39 0.57 -9.37
CA ALA A 202 -3.18 -0.63 -10.15
C ALA A 202 -4.51 -1.37 -10.36
N ASP A 203 -4.99 -1.41 -11.61
CA ASP A 203 -6.16 -2.19 -12.00
C ASP A 203 -5.87 -3.69 -11.85
N ARG A 204 -6.57 -4.37 -10.93
CA ARG A 204 -6.41 -5.79 -10.60
C ARG A 204 -6.74 -6.76 -11.73
N ASN A 205 -7.41 -6.27 -12.78
CA ASN A 205 -7.70 -7.06 -13.99
C ASN A 205 -6.55 -6.97 -15.01
N LYS A 206 -5.60 -6.04 -14.84
CA LYS A 206 -4.48 -5.79 -15.75
C LYS A 206 -3.13 -6.08 -15.11
N LEU A 207 -3.01 -5.81 -13.83
CA LEU A 207 -1.80 -5.98 -13.03
C LEU A 207 -2.04 -7.01 -11.93
N SER A 208 -0.96 -7.65 -11.50
CA SER A 208 -0.96 -8.66 -10.44
C SER A 208 0.34 -8.58 -9.65
N PRO A 209 0.46 -9.28 -8.49
CA PRO A 209 1.74 -9.36 -7.78
C PRO A 209 2.91 -9.89 -8.63
N LYS A 210 2.59 -10.64 -9.71
CA LYS A 210 3.58 -11.19 -10.66
C LYS A 210 3.91 -10.24 -11.81
N SER A 211 3.21 -9.13 -11.96
CA SER A 211 3.52 -8.10 -12.94
C SER A 211 4.82 -7.40 -12.59
N THR A 212 5.64 -7.06 -13.58
CA THR A 212 6.95 -6.44 -13.37
C THR A 212 6.83 -4.95 -13.07
N TYR A 213 7.85 -4.36 -12.43
CA TYR A 213 7.91 -2.91 -12.24
C TYR A 213 7.65 -2.14 -13.56
N ASN A 214 8.27 -2.56 -14.67
CA ASN A 214 8.07 -1.93 -15.97
C ASN A 214 6.61 -2.02 -16.47
N GLN A 215 5.88 -3.09 -16.13
CA GLN A 215 4.45 -3.20 -16.47
C GLN A 215 3.58 -2.24 -15.66
N PHE A 216 3.90 -2.01 -14.39
CA PHE A 216 3.25 -0.97 -13.58
C PHE A 216 3.49 0.42 -14.17
N MET A 217 4.74 0.74 -14.53
CA MET A 217 5.09 2.00 -15.18
C MET A 217 4.36 2.19 -16.51
N ALA A 218 4.31 1.15 -17.35
CA ALA A 218 3.59 1.19 -18.63
C ALA A 218 2.08 1.39 -18.46
N ALA A 219 1.51 0.92 -17.36
CA ALA A 219 0.10 1.15 -17.01
C ALA A 219 -0.16 2.53 -16.40
N GLY A 220 0.88 3.33 -16.11
CA GLY A 220 0.75 4.59 -15.37
C GLY A 220 0.34 4.39 -13.91
N ALA A 221 0.58 3.20 -13.35
CA ALA A 221 0.15 2.84 -12.01
C ALA A 221 1.33 2.84 -11.03
N ASN A 222 1.25 3.68 -10.02
CA ASN A 222 2.24 3.76 -8.95
C ASN A 222 1.61 3.59 -7.54
N VAL A 223 0.37 3.12 -7.48
CA VAL A 223 -0.32 2.83 -6.22
C VAL A 223 -0.95 1.44 -6.28
N VAL A 224 -0.71 0.62 -5.25
CA VAL A 224 -1.44 -0.63 -5.01
C VAL A 224 -2.23 -0.44 -3.73
N LEU A 225 -3.56 -0.34 -3.83
CA LEU A 225 -4.43 -0.32 -2.66
C LEU A 225 -4.89 -1.74 -2.35
N ILE A 226 -4.60 -2.24 -1.15
CA ILE A 226 -5.14 -3.49 -0.63
C ILE A 226 -6.38 -3.18 0.20
N ASP A 227 -7.54 -3.63 -0.31
CA ASP A 227 -8.79 -3.72 0.40
C ASP A 227 -8.74 -4.96 1.31
N THR A 228 -8.37 -4.77 2.59
CA THR A 228 -8.18 -5.92 3.50
C THR A 228 -9.48 -6.64 3.84
N ARG A 229 -10.64 -6.02 3.60
CA ARG A 229 -11.96 -6.62 3.86
C ARG A 229 -12.55 -7.27 2.62
N SER A 230 -11.99 -7.03 1.43
CA SER A 230 -12.50 -7.48 0.13
C SER A 230 -13.97 -7.12 -0.09
N LEU A 231 -14.37 -5.90 0.30
CA LEU A 231 -15.77 -5.45 0.27
C LEU A 231 -16.10 -4.50 -0.89
N THR A 232 -15.10 -4.01 -1.65
CA THR A 232 -15.34 -3.15 -2.82
C THR A 232 -15.25 -3.90 -4.16
N ASN A 233 -16.07 -3.46 -5.11
CA ASN A 233 -16.04 -3.92 -6.50
C ASN A 233 -15.07 -3.10 -7.38
N ASN A 234 -14.45 -2.05 -6.84
CA ASN A 234 -13.53 -1.18 -7.59
C ASN A 234 -12.33 -1.95 -8.12
N THR A 235 -12.15 -2.00 -9.45
CA THR A 235 -11.05 -2.77 -10.07
C THR A 235 -9.66 -2.28 -9.66
N TRP A 236 -9.55 -1.02 -9.25
CA TRP A 236 -8.33 -0.39 -8.77
C TRP A 236 -8.00 -0.69 -7.29
N ALA A 237 -8.84 -1.44 -6.58
CA ALA A 237 -8.58 -1.92 -5.22
C ALA A 237 -8.43 -3.45 -5.23
N TRP A 238 -7.30 -3.93 -4.70
CA TRP A 238 -6.96 -5.35 -4.71
C TRP A 238 -7.55 -6.05 -3.48
N PRO A 239 -8.18 -7.22 -3.63
CA PRO A 239 -8.68 -7.98 -2.50
C PRO A 239 -7.54 -8.48 -1.60
N SER A 240 -7.88 -8.84 -0.36
CA SER A 240 -6.94 -9.29 0.66
C SER A 240 -6.20 -10.58 0.29
N ASP A 241 -6.76 -11.43 -0.56
CA ASP A 241 -6.13 -12.67 -1.05
C ASP A 241 -4.88 -12.43 -1.93
N ARG A 242 -4.59 -11.17 -2.27
CA ARG A 242 -3.39 -10.76 -3.01
C ARG A 242 -2.17 -10.56 -2.11
N VAL A 243 -2.36 -10.61 -0.79
CA VAL A 243 -1.29 -10.43 0.20
C VAL A 243 -1.19 -11.69 1.06
N GLU A 244 0.03 -12.18 1.22
CA GLU A 244 0.38 -13.18 2.23
C GLU A 244 1.20 -12.49 3.30
N THR A 245 0.66 -12.37 4.52
CA THR A 245 1.41 -11.88 5.67
C THR A 245 1.98 -13.06 6.45
N ARG A 246 3.20 -12.90 6.94
CA ARG A 246 3.72 -13.73 8.02
C ARG A 246 3.60 -12.90 9.29
N ASP A 247 2.51 -13.10 10.01
CA ASP A 247 2.28 -12.39 11.27
C ASP A 247 3.40 -12.73 12.27
N SER A 248 3.73 -11.78 13.11
CA SER A 248 4.75 -11.93 14.17
C SER A 248 4.31 -12.88 15.29
N TYR A 249 3.05 -13.30 15.30
CA TYR A 249 2.54 -14.32 16.19
C TYR A 249 2.54 -15.66 15.45
N LEU A 250 3.55 -16.48 15.72
CA LEU A 250 3.43 -17.91 15.48
C LEU A 250 2.38 -18.40 16.48
N GLU A 251 1.19 -18.78 16.00
CA GLU A 251 0.32 -19.63 16.80
C GLU A 251 1.11 -20.91 17.12
N ASN A 252 1.41 -21.11 18.41
CA ASN A 252 1.97 -22.35 18.92
C ASN A 252 0.88 -23.42 19.01
#